data_AF-A0A366MT38-F1
#
_entry.id   AF-A0A366MT38-F1
#
_cell.length_a   1.000
_cell.length_b   1.000
_cell.length_c   1.000
_cell.angle_alpha   90.00
_cell.angle_beta   90.00
_cell.angle_gamma   90.00
#
_symmetry.space_group_name_H-M   'P 1'
#
loop_
_entity.id
_entity.type
_entity.pdbx_description
1 polymer ?
#
loop_
_entity_poly.entity_id
_entity_poly.type
_entity_poly.pdbx_seq_one_letter_code
_entity_poly.pdbx_strand_id
1 'polypeptide(L)'
;MILKKFIIKDQKELYRHKNYLLSLDLEFDSHKKEYSNSGYLDFNTEYELVEFLKNGDFKYTITEEKITDFKKQIIAKYKTLQIDTNNIFIVEKNDNSKIYLLNQTKNQIQILDLKKSNFKSYKIDKDIQNETNLSIKVLKTLASNDNDFKELFNIFAILENQNSEELLFIDKLKKFKYFCISKIKEKQQDMFLCNCIEGFFPETKFYVKGDRVFSDYTNYFLSYEQEFKLWKYLYNNRNLIGVFKEPTLNQLFVGRKLYIIDEFENKIKVIIKSAKFSEDNQGIIISLSNGISIQKLSKIFTKEELQKRVIEARD
;
A
#
# COMPACT_ATOMS: atom_id res chain seq x y z
N MET A 1 -3.14 -9.99 22.75
CA MET A 1 -4.38 -9.32 22.28
C MET A 1 -5.06 -10.17 21.22
N ILE A 2 -6.39 -10.18 21.13
CA ILE A 2 -7.12 -10.77 20.00
C ILE A 2 -7.62 -9.62 19.13
N LEU A 3 -7.24 -9.62 17.84
CA LEU A 3 -7.67 -8.63 16.85
C LEU A 3 -8.74 -9.23 15.96
N LYS A 4 -9.85 -8.52 15.78
CA LYS A 4 -10.83 -8.81 14.73
C LYS A 4 -10.27 -8.31 13.40
N LYS A 5 -9.95 -9.25 12.50
CA LYS A 5 -9.29 -8.97 11.23
C LYS A 5 -10.24 -9.17 10.06
N PHE A 6 -10.44 -8.12 9.29
CA PHE A 6 -11.07 -8.16 7.98
C PHE A 6 -10.04 -8.57 6.95
N ILE A 7 -10.41 -9.52 6.09
CA ILE A 7 -9.59 -9.98 4.97
C ILE A 7 -10.44 -9.92 3.72
N ILE A 8 -10.00 -9.13 2.74
CA ILE A 8 -10.66 -8.96 1.45
C ILE A 8 -9.65 -9.33 0.37
N LYS A 9 -9.82 -10.51 -0.24
CA LYS A 9 -8.98 -10.90 -1.37
C LYS A 9 -9.18 -9.96 -2.55
N ASP A 10 -8.13 -9.73 -3.31
CA ASP A 10 -8.19 -8.89 -4.51
C ASP A 10 -9.30 -9.38 -5.45
N GLN A 11 -10.15 -8.45 -5.85
CA GLN A 11 -11.37 -8.68 -6.60
C GLN A 11 -11.50 -7.64 -7.70
N LYS A 12 -12.28 -7.96 -8.73
CA LYS A 12 -12.53 -7.05 -9.84
C LYS A 12 -13.13 -5.75 -9.30
N GLU A 13 -12.67 -4.61 -9.82
CA GLU A 13 -13.07 -3.24 -9.41
C GLU A 13 -12.61 -2.79 -8.02
N LEU A 14 -12.31 -3.70 -7.08
CA LEU A 14 -11.86 -3.35 -5.72
C LEU A 14 -10.62 -2.44 -5.71
N TYR A 15 -9.69 -2.66 -6.65
CA TYR A 15 -8.49 -1.83 -6.83
C TYR A 15 -8.80 -0.34 -7.09
N ARG A 16 -9.98 -0.01 -7.63
CA ARG A 16 -10.42 1.38 -7.85
C ARG A 16 -10.77 2.08 -6.53
N HIS A 17 -11.09 1.32 -5.50
CA HIS A 17 -11.44 1.80 -4.17
C HIS A 17 -10.26 1.72 -3.19
N LYS A 18 -9.03 1.52 -3.68
CA LYS A 18 -7.84 1.39 -2.82
C LYS A 18 -7.69 2.54 -1.83
N ASN A 19 -7.84 3.79 -2.27
CA ASN A 19 -7.66 4.95 -1.40
C ASN A 19 -8.75 5.04 -0.33
N TYR A 20 -9.97 4.59 -0.66
CA TYR A 20 -11.08 4.51 0.29
C TYR A 20 -10.87 3.39 1.32
N LEU A 21 -10.44 2.20 0.88
CA LEU A 21 -10.08 1.11 1.79
C LEU A 21 -8.92 1.51 2.72
N LEU A 22 -7.94 2.26 2.19
CA LEU A 22 -6.85 2.80 2.99
C LEU A 22 -7.34 3.84 4.01
N SER A 23 -8.31 4.69 3.66
CA SER A 23 -8.91 5.62 4.64
C SER A 23 -9.72 4.91 5.73
N LEU A 24 -10.11 3.65 5.49
CA LEU A 24 -10.75 2.77 6.48
C LEU A 24 -9.73 1.87 7.20
N ASP A 25 -8.44 2.24 7.18
CA ASP A 25 -7.34 1.52 7.82
C ASP A 25 -7.12 0.07 7.28
N LEU A 26 -7.43 -0.20 6.01
CA LEU A 26 -7.05 -1.43 5.32
C LEU A 26 -5.87 -1.24 4.38
N GLU A 27 -4.84 -2.07 4.59
CA GLU A 27 -3.63 -2.07 3.78
C GLU A 27 -3.62 -3.26 2.83
N PHE A 28 -3.11 -3.04 1.62
CA PHE A 28 -2.94 -4.09 0.62
C PHE A 28 -1.61 -4.83 0.79
N ASP A 29 -1.68 -6.13 1.07
CA ASP A 29 -0.54 -7.05 1.00
C ASP A 29 -0.39 -7.55 -0.44
N SER A 30 0.66 -7.10 -1.14
CA SER A 30 0.92 -7.50 -2.53
C SER A 30 1.32 -8.96 -2.68
N HIS A 31 1.88 -9.58 -1.65
CA HIS A 31 2.29 -10.99 -1.69
C HIS A 31 1.07 -11.90 -1.57
N LYS A 32 0.18 -11.60 -0.63
CA LYS A 32 -1.06 -12.35 -0.40
C LYS A 32 -2.21 -11.95 -1.33
N LYS A 33 -2.09 -10.78 -1.96
CA LYS A 33 -3.12 -10.14 -2.79
C LYS A 33 -4.43 -9.94 -2.03
N GLU A 34 -4.35 -9.34 -0.86
CA GLU A 34 -5.51 -9.07 -0.01
C GLU A 34 -5.38 -7.73 0.70
N TYR A 35 -6.52 -7.10 0.99
CA TYR A 35 -6.63 -5.98 1.91
C TYR A 35 -6.94 -6.51 3.30
N SER A 36 -6.27 -5.99 4.32
CA SER A 36 -6.59 -6.29 5.72
C SER A 36 -6.22 -5.15 6.65
N ASN A 37 -6.91 -5.06 7.78
CA ASN A 37 -6.54 -4.13 8.85
C ASN A 37 -5.36 -4.67 9.67
N SER A 38 -4.43 -3.77 10.01
CA SER A 38 -3.25 -4.06 10.85
C SER A 38 -3.49 -3.76 12.34
N GLY A 39 -4.56 -3.03 12.66
CA GLY A 39 -4.97 -2.69 14.02
C GLY A 39 -6.49 -2.69 14.20
N TYR A 40 -6.97 -2.28 15.38
CA TYR A 40 -8.41 -2.14 15.62
C TYR A 40 -9.02 -1.12 14.67
N LEU A 41 -10.21 -1.45 14.18
CA LEU A 41 -11.10 -0.50 13.53
C LEU A 41 -12.11 -0.02 14.58
N ASP A 42 -12.38 1.28 14.61
CA ASP A 42 -13.47 1.80 15.43
C ASP A 42 -14.83 1.39 14.85
N PHE A 43 -15.88 1.51 15.65
CA PHE A 43 -17.23 1.08 15.26
C PHE A 43 -17.73 1.74 13.97
N ASN A 44 -17.48 3.04 13.77
CA ASN A 44 -17.96 3.75 12.59
C ASN A 44 -17.21 3.27 11.35
N THR A 45 -15.88 3.14 11.46
CA THR A 45 -15.03 2.61 10.39
C THR A 45 -15.42 1.17 10.04
N GLU A 46 -15.69 0.32 11.05
CA GLU A 46 -16.13 -1.06 10.84
C GLU A 46 -17.50 -1.11 10.13
N TYR A 47 -18.46 -0.32 10.60
CA TYR A 47 -19.80 -0.24 10.02
C TYR A 47 -19.74 0.21 8.56
N GLU A 48 -19.03 1.31 8.29
CA GLU A 48 -18.84 1.87 6.95
C GLU A 48 -18.14 0.87 6.02
N LEU A 49 -17.12 0.17 6.50
CA LEU A 49 -16.47 -0.90 5.75
C LEU A 49 -17.45 -2.01 5.38
N VAL A 50 -18.24 -2.49 6.33
CA VAL A 50 -19.21 -3.56 6.10
C VAL A 50 -20.30 -3.11 5.12
N GLU A 51 -20.82 -1.90 5.23
CA GLU A 51 -21.79 -1.35 4.29
C GLU A 51 -21.20 -1.22 2.88
N PHE A 52 -19.99 -0.66 2.76
CA PHE A 52 -19.30 -0.55 1.47
C PHE A 52 -19.12 -1.91 0.80
N LEU A 53 -18.67 -2.92 1.56
CA LEU A 53 -18.44 -4.26 1.03
C LEU A 53 -19.74 -4.93 0.59
N LYS A 54 -20.82 -4.76 1.35
CA LYS A 54 -22.15 -5.28 0.99
C LYS A 54 -22.73 -4.58 -0.23
N ASN A 55 -22.70 -3.25 -0.28
CA ASN A 55 -23.26 -2.48 -1.39
C ASN A 55 -22.50 -2.71 -2.70
N GLY A 56 -21.20 -3.01 -2.62
CA GLY A 56 -20.35 -3.35 -3.77
C GLY A 56 -20.30 -4.84 -4.11
N ASP A 57 -21.06 -5.70 -3.43
CA ASP A 57 -21.01 -7.17 -3.56
C ASP A 57 -19.59 -7.77 -3.44
N PHE A 58 -18.73 -7.14 -2.62
CA PHE A 58 -17.36 -7.59 -2.41
C PHE A 58 -17.32 -8.71 -1.36
N LYS A 59 -16.67 -9.83 -1.68
CA LYS A 59 -16.50 -10.95 -0.74
C LYS A 59 -15.43 -10.62 0.29
N TYR A 60 -15.72 -10.86 1.56
CA TYR A 60 -14.77 -10.67 2.66
C TYR A 60 -14.94 -11.76 3.72
N THR A 61 -13.90 -11.96 4.52
CA THR A 61 -13.91 -12.85 5.68
C THR A 61 -13.46 -12.09 6.92
N ILE A 62 -14.07 -12.40 8.07
CA ILE A 62 -13.64 -11.89 9.36
C ILE A 62 -13.02 -13.06 10.14
N THR A 63 -11.81 -12.85 10.66
CA THR A 63 -11.09 -13.84 11.45
C THR A 63 -10.54 -13.21 12.73
N GLU A 64 -10.36 -14.00 13.77
CA GLU A 64 -9.67 -13.57 14.98
C GLU A 64 -8.18 -13.88 14.88
N GLU A 65 -7.33 -12.85 15.01
CA GLU A 65 -5.88 -12.98 15.03
C GLU A 65 -5.35 -12.75 16.44
N LYS A 66 -4.68 -13.76 17.01
CA LYS A 66 -3.99 -13.63 18.30
C LYS A 66 -2.62 -12.98 18.11
N ILE A 67 -2.49 -11.73 18.52
CA ILE A 67 -1.22 -11.00 18.54
C ILE A 67 -0.55 -11.19 19.90
N THR A 68 0.60 -11.86 19.91
CA THR A 68 1.43 -12.11 21.10
C THR A 68 2.57 -11.11 21.26
N ASP A 69 3.11 -10.58 20.15
CA ASP A 69 4.19 -9.59 20.17
C ASP A 69 3.74 -8.27 20.81
N PHE A 70 4.51 -7.78 21.79
CA PHE A 70 4.15 -6.58 22.56
C PHE A 70 4.13 -5.32 21.69
N LYS A 71 5.12 -5.14 20.80
CA LYS A 71 5.19 -3.94 19.94
C LYS A 71 4.00 -3.91 18.98
N LYS A 72 3.68 -5.04 18.35
CA LYS A 72 2.51 -5.16 17.48
C LYS A 72 1.20 -4.90 18.24
N GLN A 73 1.11 -5.32 19.50
CA GLN A 73 -0.06 -5.01 20.33
C GLN A 73 -0.23 -3.50 20.57
N ILE A 74 0.86 -2.77 20.82
CA ILE A 74 0.81 -1.31 20.97
C ILE A 74 0.37 -0.64 19.68
N ILE A 75 1.00 -0.97 18.55
CA ILE A 75 0.70 -0.40 17.22
C ILE A 75 -0.75 -0.68 16.79
N ALA A 76 -1.26 -1.86 17.13
CA ALA A 76 -2.63 -2.25 16.82
C ALA A 76 -3.67 -1.54 17.71
N LYS A 77 -3.30 -1.16 18.94
CA LYS A 77 -4.22 -0.54 19.92
C LYS A 77 -4.23 0.98 19.87
N TYR A 78 -3.09 1.59 19.65
CA TYR A 78 -2.90 3.03 19.86
C TYR A 78 -2.43 3.72 18.59
N LYS A 79 -2.71 5.02 18.48
CA LYS A 79 -2.09 5.92 17.49
C LYS A 79 -1.78 7.26 18.13
N THR A 80 -0.81 7.98 17.56
CA THR A 80 -0.55 9.36 17.92
C THR A 80 -1.38 10.29 17.02
N LEU A 81 -1.89 11.37 17.60
CA LEU A 81 -2.61 12.43 16.90
C LEU A 81 -1.95 13.76 17.26
N GLN A 82 -1.17 14.30 16.32
CA GLN A 82 -0.56 15.60 16.48
C GLN A 82 -1.56 16.69 16.08
N ILE A 83 -1.93 17.55 17.01
CA ILE A 83 -2.88 18.65 16.78
C ILE A 83 -2.16 19.88 16.26
N ASP A 84 -0.99 20.18 16.84
CA ASP A 84 -0.12 21.27 16.45
C ASP A 84 1.33 20.98 16.91
N THR A 85 2.21 21.98 16.85
CA THR A 85 3.62 21.84 17.24
C THR A 85 3.82 21.60 18.74
N ASN A 86 2.82 21.91 19.57
CA ASN A 86 2.87 21.90 21.03
C ASN A 86 1.94 20.84 21.65
N ASN A 87 1.14 20.11 20.87
CA ASN A 87 0.12 19.20 21.37
C ASN A 87 0.10 17.87 20.61
N ILE A 88 0.30 16.78 21.34
CA ILE A 88 0.13 15.40 20.85
C ILE A 88 -0.84 14.66 21.77
N PHE A 89 -1.84 14.02 21.18
CA PHE A 89 -2.65 13.02 21.86
C PHE A 89 -2.16 11.61 21.54
N ILE A 90 -2.26 10.73 22.52
CA ILE A 90 -2.27 9.28 22.30
C ILE A 90 -3.71 8.83 22.45
N VAL A 91 -4.22 8.13 21.42
CA VAL A 91 -5.61 7.69 21.37
C VAL A 91 -5.70 6.18 21.18
N GLU A 92 -6.73 5.55 21.73
CA GLU A 92 -7.08 4.17 21.41
C GLU A 92 -7.82 4.10 20.07
N LYS A 93 -7.46 3.11 19.23
CA LYS A 93 -8.02 2.96 17.89
C LYS A 93 -9.43 2.37 17.87
N ASN A 94 -9.81 1.60 18.89
CA ASN A 94 -11.12 0.93 18.95
C ASN A 94 -12.29 1.90 19.14
N ASP A 95 -12.09 3.01 19.84
CA ASP A 95 -13.15 3.97 20.17
C ASP A 95 -12.72 5.43 20.00
N ASN A 96 -11.51 5.67 19.50
CA ASN A 96 -10.89 6.99 19.38
C ASN A 96 -10.82 7.76 20.73
N SER A 97 -10.87 7.06 21.86
CA SER A 97 -10.75 7.69 23.17
C SER A 97 -9.34 8.24 23.39
N LYS A 98 -9.26 9.47 23.91
CA LYS A 98 -7.99 10.13 24.23
C LYS A 98 -7.47 9.59 25.55
N ILE A 99 -6.27 9.05 25.54
CA ILE A 99 -5.64 8.39 26.69
C ILE A 99 -4.67 9.33 27.38
N TYR A 100 -3.80 9.96 26.59
CA TYR A 100 -2.81 10.91 27.09
C TYR A 100 -2.83 12.18 26.25
N LEU A 101 -2.64 13.31 26.91
CA LEU A 101 -2.25 14.57 26.28
C LEU A 101 -0.82 14.90 26.67
N LEU A 102 0.02 15.10 25.66
CA LEU A 102 1.40 15.52 25.75
C LEU A 102 1.46 16.95 25.21
N ASN A 103 1.71 17.91 26.11
CA ASN A 103 1.69 19.34 25.77
C ASN A 103 3.03 20.00 26.13
N GLN A 104 3.47 20.94 25.30
CA GLN A 104 4.54 21.87 25.67
C GLN A 104 3.97 23.25 25.98
N THR A 105 4.29 23.78 27.16
CA THR A 105 4.03 25.17 27.55
C THR A 105 5.32 25.86 27.95
N LYS A 106 5.78 26.83 27.13
CA LYS A 106 7.05 27.56 27.36
C LYS A 106 8.21 26.59 27.61
N ASN A 107 8.63 26.47 28.88
CA ASN A 107 9.76 25.68 29.36
C ASN A 107 9.32 24.42 30.11
N GLN A 108 8.09 23.95 29.90
CA GLN A 108 7.54 22.77 30.56
C GLN A 108 6.93 21.79 29.55
N ILE A 109 7.09 20.51 29.86
CA ILE A 109 6.31 19.42 29.26
C ILE A 109 5.25 19.02 30.26
N GLN A 110 4.01 19.08 29.82
CA GLN A 110 2.83 18.69 30.57
C GLN A 110 2.32 17.35 30.05
N ILE A 111 2.11 16.40 30.95
CA ILE A 111 1.57 15.08 30.65
C ILE A 111 0.28 14.92 31.46
N LEU A 112 -0.84 14.76 30.76
CA LEU A 112 -2.12 14.44 31.35
C LEU A 112 -2.49 13.01 30.95
N ASP A 113 -2.68 12.15 31.94
CA ASP A 113 -3.36 10.86 31.80
C ASP A 113 -4.86 11.09 31.97
N LEU A 114 -5.57 11.03 30.85
CA LEU A 114 -6.99 11.31 30.78
C LEU A 114 -7.84 10.15 31.30
N LYS A 115 -7.27 8.94 31.42
CA LYS A 115 -7.96 7.79 32.02
C LYS A 115 -7.94 7.86 33.54
N LYS A 116 -6.81 8.23 34.12
CA LYS A 116 -6.63 8.29 35.59
C LYS A 116 -6.80 9.69 36.17
N SER A 117 -7.08 10.69 35.32
CA SER A 117 -7.10 12.12 35.71
C SER A 117 -5.83 12.55 36.44
N ASN A 118 -4.68 11.99 36.03
CA ASN A 118 -3.38 12.29 36.63
C ASN A 118 -2.65 13.32 35.77
N PHE A 119 -2.11 14.35 36.39
CA PHE A 119 -1.38 15.43 35.72
C PHE A 119 0.01 15.57 36.32
N LYS A 120 1.02 15.65 35.45
CA LYS A 120 2.37 16.05 35.83
C LYS A 120 2.91 17.10 34.87
N SER A 121 3.62 18.06 35.43
CA SER A 121 4.38 19.06 34.68
C SER A 121 5.86 18.91 35.01
N TYR A 122 6.66 18.80 33.98
CA TYR A 122 8.11 18.65 34.06
C TYR A 122 8.78 19.87 33.47
N LYS A 123 9.83 20.36 34.12
CA LYS A 123 10.67 21.41 33.56
C LYS A 123 11.52 20.82 32.44
N ILE A 124 11.62 21.52 31.31
CA ILE A 124 12.51 21.14 30.20
C ILE A 124 13.95 21.46 30.62
N ASP A 125 14.80 20.43 30.61
CA ASP A 125 16.22 20.57 30.89
C ASP A 125 16.93 21.38 29.79
N LYS A 126 17.99 22.09 30.18
CA LYS A 126 18.68 23.06 29.31
C LYS A 126 19.25 22.42 28.04
N ASP A 127 19.70 21.17 28.13
CA ASP A 127 20.22 20.36 27.03
C ASP A 127 19.14 19.96 26.01
N ILE A 128 17.86 20.01 26.39
CA ILE A 128 16.72 19.65 25.54
C ILE A 128 15.97 20.90 25.04
N GLN A 129 16.24 22.09 25.58
CA GLN A 129 15.55 23.34 25.21
C GLN A 129 15.61 23.66 23.71
N ASN A 130 16.73 23.35 23.06
CA ASN A 130 16.94 23.62 21.63
C ASN A 130 16.28 22.59 20.69
N GLU A 131 15.76 21.48 21.22
CA GLU A 131 15.00 20.53 20.41
C GLU A 131 13.73 21.22 19.89
N THR A 132 13.39 21.01 18.62
CA THR A 132 12.16 21.59 18.05
C THR A 132 11.03 20.58 18.02
N ASN A 133 11.35 19.28 18.01
CA ASN A 133 10.35 18.21 17.94
C ASN A 133 9.80 17.88 19.33
N LEU A 134 8.49 18.09 19.52
CA LEU A 134 7.79 17.78 20.77
C LEU A 134 7.91 16.30 21.17
N SER A 135 7.77 15.37 20.23
CA SER A 135 7.88 13.94 20.51
C SER A 135 9.23 13.61 21.14
N ILE A 136 10.32 14.17 20.59
CA ILE A 136 11.67 13.96 21.11
C ILE A 136 11.81 14.57 22.52
N LYS A 137 11.28 15.77 22.75
CA LYS A 137 11.28 16.37 24.08
C LYS A 137 10.58 15.50 25.10
N VAL A 138 9.36 15.05 24.79
CA VAL A 138 8.55 14.22 25.67
C VAL A 138 9.26 12.90 25.97
N LEU A 139 9.83 12.23 24.96
CA LEU A 139 10.56 10.97 25.17
C LEU A 139 11.77 11.15 26.08
N LYS A 140 12.55 12.23 25.88
CA LYS A 140 13.69 12.54 26.76
C LYS A 140 13.22 12.88 28.17
N THR A 141 12.15 13.67 28.33
CA THR A 141 11.56 13.98 29.63
C THR A 141 11.08 12.72 30.35
N LEU A 142 10.42 11.80 29.66
CA LEU A 142 9.97 10.53 30.24
C LEU A 142 11.15 9.64 30.64
N ALA A 143 12.19 9.55 29.80
CA ALA A 143 13.40 8.77 30.11
C ALA A 143 14.16 9.32 31.35
N SER A 144 14.18 10.65 31.54
CA SER A 144 14.76 11.24 32.76
C SER A 144 13.92 11.02 34.02
N ASN A 145 12.66 10.58 33.87
CA ASN A 145 11.70 10.40 34.94
C ASN A 145 11.09 8.98 34.90
N ASP A 146 11.91 7.94 34.69
CA ASP A 146 11.51 6.56 34.36
C ASP A 146 10.47 5.90 35.29
N ASN A 147 10.33 6.36 36.54
CA ASN A 147 9.32 5.87 37.46
C ASN A 147 7.91 6.43 37.15
N ASP A 148 7.85 7.58 36.51
CA ASP A 148 6.63 8.27 36.15
C ASP A 148 6.19 7.87 34.74
N PHE A 149 4.95 7.36 34.64
CA PHE A 149 4.34 6.97 33.37
C PHE A 149 5.18 5.99 32.52
N LYS A 150 5.80 4.98 33.14
CA LYS A 150 6.56 3.92 32.43
C LYS A 150 5.79 3.27 31.26
N GLU A 151 4.49 3.07 31.43
CA GLU A 151 3.63 2.55 30.37
C GLU A 151 3.55 3.51 29.16
N LEU A 152 3.33 4.81 29.42
CA LEU A 152 3.31 5.85 28.40
C LEU A 152 4.62 5.90 27.63
N PHE A 153 5.77 5.84 28.31
CA PHE A 153 7.07 5.85 27.65
C PHE A 153 7.19 4.72 26.62
N ASN A 154 6.82 3.49 27.01
CA ASN A 154 6.85 2.34 26.11
C ASN A 154 5.88 2.51 24.94
N ILE A 155 4.63 2.94 25.20
CA ILE A 155 3.62 3.17 24.17
C ILE A 155 4.15 4.21 23.17
N PHE A 156 4.56 5.38 23.67
CA PHE A 156 4.94 6.50 22.84
C PHE A 156 6.23 6.23 22.06
N ALA A 157 7.24 5.61 22.67
CA ALA A 157 8.48 5.24 21.98
C ALA A 157 8.24 4.26 20.82
N ILE A 158 7.34 3.28 21.00
CA ILE A 158 6.99 2.32 19.94
C ILE A 158 6.27 3.03 18.79
N LEU A 159 5.30 3.91 19.09
CA LEU A 159 4.54 4.65 18.08
C LEU A 159 5.44 5.62 17.29
N GLU A 160 6.31 6.37 17.96
CA GLU A 160 7.22 7.31 17.30
C GLU A 160 8.31 6.59 16.48
N ASN A 161 8.78 5.43 16.92
CA ASN A 161 9.71 4.63 16.13
C ASN A 161 9.07 4.12 14.83
N GLN A 162 7.80 3.71 14.86
CA GLN A 162 7.08 3.32 13.65
C GLN A 162 6.95 4.51 12.67
N ASN A 163 6.53 5.68 13.17
CA ASN A 163 6.42 6.89 12.35
C ASN A 163 7.78 7.29 11.73
N SER A 164 8.86 7.15 12.49
CA SER A 164 10.23 7.39 12.03
C SER A 164 10.68 6.41 10.95
N GLU A 165 10.39 5.11 11.10
CA GLU A 165 10.74 4.09 10.10
C GLU A 165 10.05 4.34 8.75
N GLU A 166 8.78 4.79 8.76
CA GLU A 166 8.04 5.16 7.55
C GLU A 166 8.63 6.40 6.86
N LEU A 167 8.94 7.45 7.63
CA LEU A 167 9.61 8.65 7.11
C LEU A 167 11.01 8.33 6.54
N LEU A 168 11.80 7.52 7.26
CA LEU A 168 13.11 7.05 6.79
C LEU A 168 13.00 6.25 5.49
N PHE A 169 11.94 5.46 5.32
CA PHE A 169 11.71 4.73 4.07
C PHE A 169 11.39 5.67 2.90
N ILE A 170 10.55 6.70 3.13
CA ILE A 170 10.26 7.74 2.12
C ILE A 170 11.55 8.47 1.72
N ASP A 171 12.38 8.85 2.69
CA ASP A 171 13.67 9.52 2.41
C ASP A 171 14.66 8.61 1.67
N LYS A 172 14.73 7.33 2.03
CA LYS A 172 15.51 6.32 1.30
C LYS A 172 15.03 6.20 -0.15
N LEU A 173 13.71 6.17 -0.37
CA LEU A 173 13.13 6.14 -1.72
C LEU A 173 13.43 7.42 -2.52
N LYS A 174 13.36 8.59 -1.89
CA LYS A 174 13.71 9.86 -2.54
C LYS A 174 15.18 9.89 -2.98
N LYS A 175 16.10 9.50 -2.09
CA LYS A 175 17.53 9.37 -2.41
C LYS A 175 17.77 8.37 -3.54
N PHE A 176 17.10 7.21 -3.47
CA PHE A 176 17.16 6.19 -4.50
C PHE A 176 16.68 6.70 -5.87
N LYS A 177 15.52 7.38 -5.92
CA LYS A 177 15.00 8.01 -7.14
C LYS A 177 16.05 8.91 -7.79
N TYR A 178 16.61 9.86 -7.04
CA TYR A 178 17.59 10.80 -7.60
C TYR A 178 18.89 10.13 -8.02
N PHE A 179 19.36 9.13 -7.27
CA PHE A 179 20.51 8.32 -7.65
C PHE A 179 20.29 7.59 -8.99
N CYS A 180 19.13 6.95 -9.16
CA CYS A 180 18.78 6.26 -10.40
C CYS A 180 18.68 7.23 -11.58
N ILE A 181 18.06 8.40 -11.37
CA ILE A 181 17.97 9.47 -12.38
C ILE A 181 19.36 9.93 -12.82
N SER A 182 20.29 10.17 -11.88
CA SER A 182 21.68 10.54 -12.21
C SER A 182 22.35 9.47 -13.06
N LYS A 183 22.27 8.20 -12.63
CA LYS A 183 22.88 7.08 -13.35
C LYS A 183 22.32 6.87 -14.76
N ILE A 184 21.03 7.08 -14.96
CA ILE A 184 20.41 6.98 -16.29
C ILE A 184 20.89 8.13 -17.19
N LYS A 185 20.97 9.36 -16.65
CA LYS A 185 21.50 10.52 -17.37
C LYS A 185 22.94 10.31 -17.82
N GLU A 186 23.78 9.76 -16.95
CA GLU A 186 25.18 9.45 -17.24
C GLU A 186 25.35 8.42 -18.38
N LYS A 187 24.40 7.50 -18.55
CA LYS A 187 24.46 6.42 -19.54
C LYS A 187 23.95 6.79 -20.94
N GLN A 188 23.41 8.00 -21.16
CA GLN A 188 22.88 8.48 -22.45
C GLN A 188 21.84 7.57 -23.14
N GLN A 189 21.11 6.72 -22.41
CA GLN A 189 20.15 5.77 -22.99
C GLN A 189 18.72 6.33 -23.02
N ASP A 190 18.42 7.30 -23.89
CA ASP A 190 17.08 7.88 -24.16
C ASP A 190 16.20 8.16 -22.92
N MET A 191 16.85 8.29 -21.76
CA MET A 191 16.26 8.28 -20.43
C MET A 191 15.27 7.14 -20.13
N PHE A 192 15.37 5.98 -20.78
CA PHE A 192 14.50 4.84 -20.47
C PHE A 192 14.70 4.36 -19.02
N LEU A 193 13.59 4.22 -18.29
CA LEU A 193 13.59 3.83 -16.89
C LEU A 193 13.30 2.34 -16.72
N CYS A 194 12.17 1.86 -17.23
CA CYS A 194 11.72 0.49 -17.09
C CYS A 194 10.44 0.25 -17.90
N ASN A 195 10.04 -1.02 -18.03
CA ASN A 195 8.74 -1.44 -18.51
C ASN A 195 8.29 -2.72 -17.76
N CYS A 196 7.11 -3.27 -18.07
CA CYS A 196 6.56 -4.46 -17.40
C CYS A 196 6.38 -4.32 -15.87
N ILE A 197 6.03 -3.12 -15.38
CA ILE A 197 5.81 -2.88 -13.95
C ILE A 197 4.45 -3.39 -13.49
N GLU A 198 4.43 -4.08 -12.36
CA GLU A 198 3.19 -4.64 -11.81
C GLU A 198 2.16 -3.55 -11.49
N GLY A 199 0.93 -3.75 -11.98
CA GLY A 199 -0.16 -2.79 -11.83
C GLY A 199 -0.10 -1.61 -12.82
N PHE A 200 0.77 -1.66 -13.83
CA PHE A 200 0.69 -0.86 -15.05
C PHE A 200 0.45 -1.77 -16.25
N PHE A 201 0.11 -1.19 -17.41
CA PHE A 201 -0.01 -2.00 -18.63
C PHE A 201 1.39 -2.53 -19.01
N PRO A 202 1.56 -3.84 -19.30
CA PRO A 202 2.89 -4.45 -19.44
C PRO A 202 3.77 -3.81 -20.53
N GLU A 203 3.14 -3.35 -21.61
CA GLU A 203 3.83 -2.70 -22.74
C GLU A 203 4.19 -1.24 -22.46
N THR A 204 3.69 -0.65 -21.36
CA THR A 204 4.04 0.72 -20.99
C THR A 204 5.53 0.84 -20.68
N LYS A 205 6.20 1.71 -21.42
CA LYS A 205 7.56 2.15 -21.16
C LYS A 205 7.53 3.43 -20.35
N PHE A 206 8.38 3.46 -19.33
CA PHE A 206 8.57 4.63 -18.49
C PHE A 206 9.91 5.26 -18.79
N TYR A 207 9.94 6.59 -18.81
CA TYR A 207 11.12 7.38 -19.11
C TYR A 207 11.32 8.43 -18.02
N VAL A 208 12.57 8.74 -17.70
CA VAL A 208 12.89 9.87 -16.84
C VAL A 208 12.97 11.13 -17.69
N LYS A 209 12.18 12.16 -17.39
CA LYS A 209 12.33 13.49 -18.01
C LYS A 209 12.43 14.52 -16.89
N GLY A 210 13.59 15.17 -16.79
CA GLY A 210 13.92 16.04 -15.66
C GLY A 210 14.13 15.24 -14.37
N ASP A 211 13.20 15.41 -13.43
CA ASP A 211 13.08 14.69 -12.15
C ASP A 211 11.78 13.86 -12.05
N ARG A 212 11.01 13.78 -13.14
CA ARG A 212 9.70 13.11 -13.21
C ARG A 212 9.71 11.89 -14.11
N VAL A 213 8.73 11.02 -13.93
CA VAL A 213 8.54 9.82 -14.75
C VAL A 213 7.43 10.06 -15.77
N PHE A 214 7.77 9.90 -17.03
CA PHE A 214 6.88 9.99 -18.18
C PHE A 214 6.44 8.59 -18.64
N SER A 215 5.17 8.42 -18.97
CA SER A 215 4.62 7.18 -19.52
C SER A 215 4.35 7.33 -21.00
N ASP A 216 4.82 6.40 -21.83
CA ASP A 216 4.49 6.38 -23.27
C ASP A 216 3.04 6.00 -23.55
N TYR A 217 2.43 5.20 -22.68
CA TYR A 217 1.05 4.75 -22.83
C TYR A 217 0.05 5.90 -22.68
N THR A 218 0.24 6.75 -21.67
CA THR A 218 -0.63 7.93 -21.48
C THR A 218 -0.11 9.17 -22.18
N ASN A 219 1.17 9.20 -22.59
CA ASN A 219 1.88 10.40 -23.04
C ASN A 219 1.87 11.55 -22.02
N TYR A 220 1.77 11.23 -20.73
CA TYR A 220 1.81 12.20 -19.64
C TYR A 220 2.79 11.78 -18.55
N PHE A 221 3.14 12.74 -17.69
CA PHE A 221 3.84 12.46 -16.44
C PHE A 221 2.92 11.70 -15.49
N LEU A 222 3.48 10.72 -14.79
CA LEU A 222 2.78 10.00 -13.74
C LEU A 222 2.40 10.95 -12.60
N SER A 223 1.26 10.70 -11.96
CA SER A 223 0.91 11.37 -10.70
C SER A 223 1.92 11.03 -9.61
N TYR A 224 1.98 11.81 -8.53
CA TYR A 224 2.89 11.53 -7.42
C TYR A 224 2.69 10.12 -6.83
N GLU A 225 1.43 9.70 -6.67
CA GLU A 225 1.10 8.34 -6.19
C GLU A 225 1.59 7.24 -7.13
N GLN A 226 1.43 7.44 -8.45
CA GLN A 226 1.89 6.49 -9.47
C GLN A 226 3.41 6.43 -9.53
N GLU A 227 4.10 7.57 -9.47
CA GLU A 227 5.55 7.62 -9.37
C GLU A 227 6.05 6.92 -8.11
N PHE A 228 5.45 7.21 -6.96
CA PHE A 228 5.84 6.59 -5.69
C PHE A 228 5.70 5.06 -5.75
N LYS A 229 4.60 4.55 -6.32
CA LYS A 229 4.40 3.11 -6.55
C LYS A 229 5.49 2.52 -7.44
N LEU A 230 5.82 3.20 -8.55
CA LEU A 230 6.84 2.76 -9.49
C LEU A 230 8.22 2.73 -8.82
N TRP A 231 8.60 3.78 -8.08
CA TRP A 231 9.89 3.85 -7.38
C TRP A 231 9.99 2.83 -6.24
N LYS A 232 8.89 2.58 -5.51
CA LYS A 232 8.83 1.52 -4.50
C LYS A 232 9.08 0.14 -5.12
N TYR A 233 8.48 -0.13 -6.28
CA TYR A 233 8.70 -1.38 -7.01
C TYR A 233 10.15 -1.52 -7.48
N LEU A 234 10.73 -0.48 -8.08
CA LEU A 234 12.12 -0.48 -8.56
C LEU A 234 13.14 -0.56 -7.42
N TYR A 235 12.83 -0.01 -6.24
CA TYR A 235 13.68 -0.11 -5.06
C TYR A 235 13.94 -1.55 -4.65
N ASN A 236 12.91 -2.40 -4.80
CA ASN A 236 12.97 -3.84 -4.54
C ASN A 236 13.45 -4.65 -5.75
N ASN A 237 13.44 -4.07 -6.95
CA ASN A 237 13.80 -4.74 -8.22
C ASN A 237 14.85 -3.92 -8.99
N ARG A 238 15.96 -3.61 -8.33
CA ARG A 238 16.96 -2.65 -8.83
C ARG A 238 17.58 -3.04 -10.18
N ASN A 239 17.61 -4.34 -10.47
CA ASN A 239 18.10 -4.93 -11.70
C ASN A 239 17.23 -4.62 -12.94
N LEU A 240 16.02 -4.08 -12.75
CA LEU A 240 15.13 -3.71 -13.86
C LEU A 240 15.33 -2.26 -14.34
N ILE A 241 16.14 -1.48 -13.63
CA ILE A 241 16.34 -0.06 -13.94
C ILE A 241 17.22 0.10 -15.17
N GLY A 242 16.71 0.80 -16.18
CA GLY A 242 17.36 1.01 -17.48
C GLY A 242 17.39 -0.27 -18.34
N VAL A 243 16.67 -1.32 -17.95
CA VAL A 243 16.67 -2.60 -18.65
C VAL A 243 15.30 -2.83 -19.27
N PHE A 244 15.27 -2.92 -20.60
CA PHE A 244 14.05 -3.27 -21.31
C PHE A 244 13.77 -4.77 -21.15
N LYS A 245 12.53 -5.10 -20.79
CA LYS A 245 12.06 -6.48 -20.64
C LYS A 245 10.91 -6.73 -21.59
N GLU A 246 11.04 -7.73 -22.46
CA GLU A 246 9.91 -8.15 -23.29
C GLU A 246 8.76 -8.68 -22.41
N PRO A 247 7.51 -8.16 -22.57
CA PRO A 247 6.36 -8.66 -21.83
C PRO A 247 6.09 -10.13 -22.12
N THR A 248 5.90 -10.92 -21.07
CA THR A 248 5.49 -12.31 -21.22
C THR A 248 4.03 -12.41 -21.69
N LEU A 249 3.69 -13.49 -22.40
CA LEU A 249 2.30 -13.77 -22.80
C LEU A 249 1.33 -13.76 -21.62
N ASN A 250 1.79 -14.21 -20.44
CA ASN A 250 1.00 -14.15 -19.22
C ASN A 250 0.71 -12.72 -18.80
N GLN A 251 1.72 -11.84 -18.80
CA GLN A 251 1.53 -10.43 -18.44
C GLN A 251 0.58 -9.73 -19.43
N LEU A 252 0.68 -10.04 -20.72
CA LEU A 252 -0.14 -9.44 -21.77
C LEU A 252 -1.61 -9.89 -21.71
N PHE A 253 -1.85 -11.19 -21.57
CA PHE A 253 -3.15 -11.79 -21.86
C PHE A 253 -3.88 -12.40 -20.67
N VAL A 254 -3.18 -12.92 -19.65
CA VAL A 254 -3.86 -13.59 -18.53
C VAL A 254 -4.65 -12.58 -17.69
N GLY A 255 -5.89 -12.94 -17.35
CA GLY A 255 -6.85 -12.07 -16.67
C GLY A 255 -7.64 -11.14 -17.61
N ARG A 256 -7.26 -11.04 -18.89
CA ARG A 256 -8.02 -10.31 -19.90
C ARG A 256 -9.23 -11.12 -20.37
N LYS A 257 -10.25 -10.44 -20.89
CA LYS A 257 -11.45 -11.06 -21.46
C LYS A 257 -11.34 -11.14 -22.97
N LEU A 258 -11.98 -12.13 -23.57
CA LEU A 258 -12.34 -12.16 -25.00
C LEU A 258 -13.80 -12.61 -25.15
N TYR A 259 -14.37 -12.35 -26.32
CA TYR A 259 -15.64 -12.94 -26.70
C TYR A 259 -15.46 -14.35 -27.26
N ILE A 260 -16.31 -15.27 -26.82
CA ILE A 260 -16.52 -16.58 -27.44
C ILE A 260 -18.00 -16.77 -27.74
N ILE A 261 -18.30 -17.74 -28.60
CA ILE A 261 -19.67 -18.23 -28.82
C ILE A 261 -19.85 -19.43 -27.89
N ASP A 262 -20.91 -19.43 -27.08
CA ASP A 262 -21.25 -20.58 -26.23
C ASP A 262 -22.01 -21.67 -26.99
N GLU A 263 -22.36 -22.75 -26.29
CA GLU A 263 -23.10 -23.90 -26.85
C GLU A 263 -24.52 -23.53 -27.34
N PHE A 264 -25.01 -22.34 -26.99
CA PHE A 264 -26.33 -21.80 -27.37
C PHE A 264 -26.22 -20.65 -28.38
N GLU A 265 -25.08 -20.55 -29.07
CA GLU A 265 -24.78 -19.52 -30.06
C GLU A 265 -24.73 -18.08 -29.52
N ASN A 266 -24.67 -17.89 -28.21
CA ASN A 266 -24.58 -16.57 -27.60
C ASN A 266 -23.13 -16.09 -27.52
N LYS A 267 -22.93 -14.81 -27.82
CA LYS A 267 -21.63 -14.14 -27.69
C LYS A 267 -21.38 -13.75 -26.23
N ILE A 268 -20.53 -14.51 -25.53
CA ILE A 268 -20.23 -14.31 -24.10
C ILE A 268 -18.77 -13.88 -23.87
N LYS A 269 -18.53 -13.08 -22.81
CA LYS A 269 -17.16 -12.67 -22.40
C LYS A 269 -16.57 -13.67 -21.40
N VAL A 270 -15.39 -14.21 -21.71
CA VAL A 270 -14.68 -15.19 -20.88
C VAL A 270 -13.24 -14.76 -20.59
N ILE A 271 -12.70 -15.17 -19.45
CA ILE A 271 -11.38 -14.73 -18.96
C ILE A 271 -10.29 -15.71 -19.41
N ILE A 272 -9.19 -15.19 -19.94
CA ILE A 272 -7.97 -15.97 -20.21
C ILE A 272 -7.31 -16.34 -18.88
N LYS A 273 -7.19 -17.63 -18.59
CA LYS A 273 -6.52 -18.16 -17.38
C LYS A 273 -5.06 -18.53 -17.62
N SER A 274 -4.69 -18.88 -18.84
CA SER A 274 -3.30 -19.11 -19.23
C SER A 274 -3.09 -18.75 -20.69
N ALA A 275 -1.88 -18.30 -21.03
CA ALA A 275 -1.42 -18.12 -22.39
C ALA A 275 0.00 -18.67 -22.50
N LYS A 276 0.21 -19.67 -23.37
CA LYS A 276 1.52 -20.28 -23.58
C LYS A 276 1.80 -20.40 -25.07
N PHE A 277 3.05 -20.16 -25.46
CA PHE A 277 3.50 -20.47 -26.81
C PHE A 277 3.67 -21.99 -26.93
N SER A 278 3.17 -22.56 -28.02
CA SER A 278 3.40 -23.95 -28.40
C SER A 278 4.32 -23.96 -29.60
N GLU A 279 5.52 -24.51 -29.40
CA GLU A 279 6.52 -24.63 -30.47
C GLU A 279 6.01 -25.54 -31.60
N ASP A 280 5.40 -26.68 -31.23
CA ASP A 280 4.83 -27.66 -32.18
C ASP A 280 3.76 -27.08 -33.11
N ASN A 281 2.97 -26.13 -32.59
CA ASN A 281 1.82 -25.55 -33.30
C ASN A 281 2.10 -24.12 -33.82
N GLN A 282 3.32 -23.62 -33.62
CA GLN A 282 3.77 -22.26 -33.97
C GLN A 282 2.77 -21.16 -33.59
N GLY A 283 2.29 -21.16 -32.35
CA GLY A 283 1.38 -20.10 -31.90
C GLY A 283 0.97 -20.19 -30.43
N ILE A 284 0.08 -19.28 -30.03
CA ILE A 284 -0.36 -19.11 -28.65
C ILE A 284 -1.58 -19.98 -28.39
N ILE A 285 -1.47 -20.84 -27.38
CA ILE A 285 -2.58 -21.61 -26.85
C ILE A 285 -3.06 -20.96 -25.55
N ILE A 286 -4.38 -20.79 -25.43
CA ILE A 286 -5.00 -20.20 -24.26
C ILE A 286 -5.95 -21.17 -23.56
N SER A 287 -6.10 -20.99 -22.24
CA SER A 287 -7.22 -21.55 -21.49
C SER A 287 -8.15 -20.44 -21.04
N LEU A 288 -9.43 -20.73 -21.05
CA LEU A 288 -10.51 -19.81 -20.71
C LEU A 288 -11.23 -20.28 -19.46
N SER A 289 -11.81 -19.35 -18.73
CA SER A 289 -12.73 -19.66 -17.65
C SER A 289 -13.96 -18.77 -17.70
N ASN A 290 -15.11 -19.41 -17.51
CA ASN A 290 -16.42 -18.78 -17.29
C ASN A 290 -16.74 -18.62 -15.79
N GLY A 291 -15.81 -18.96 -14.89
CA GLY A 291 -16.00 -18.92 -13.44
C GLY A 291 -16.38 -20.25 -12.80
N ILE A 292 -16.78 -21.26 -13.59
CA ILE A 292 -17.18 -22.59 -13.11
C ILE A 292 -16.21 -23.66 -13.64
N SER A 293 -15.88 -23.62 -14.93
CA SER A 293 -14.93 -24.54 -15.57
C SER A 293 -13.75 -23.78 -16.19
N ILE A 294 -12.66 -24.53 -16.44
CA ILE A 294 -11.52 -24.06 -17.23
C ILE A 294 -11.45 -24.94 -18.47
N GLN A 295 -11.52 -24.31 -19.64
CA GLN A 295 -11.46 -25.01 -20.93
C GLN A 295 -10.25 -24.52 -21.72
N LYS A 296 -9.43 -25.46 -22.20
CA LYS A 296 -8.36 -25.15 -23.16
C LYS A 296 -8.99 -25.01 -24.53
N LEU A 297 -8.74 -23.88 -25.22
CA LEU A 297 -9.16 -23.74 -26.61
C LEU A 297 -8.23 -24.56 -27.51
N SER A 298 -8.83 -25.31 -28.43
CA SER A 298 -8.11 -26.01 -29.50
C SER A 298 -7.55 -25.04 -30.53
N LYS A 299 -8.17 -23.86 -30.68
CA LYS A 299 -7.70 -22.81 -31.57
C LYS A 299 -6.35 -22.23 -31.11
N ILE A 300 -5.42 -22.13 -32.04
CA ILE A 300 -4.13 -21.47 -31.90
C ILE A 300 -4.28 -20.01 -32.35
N PHE A 301 -3.66 -19.08 -31.63
CA PHE A 301 -3.72 -17.65 -31.92
C PHE A 301 -2.33 -17.09 -32.24
N THR A 302 -2.25 -16.13 -33.16
CA THR A 302 -1.09 -15.23 -33.21
C THR A 302 -1.20 -14.18 -32.10
N LYS A 303 -0.08 -13.53 -31.74
CA LYS A 303 -0.08 -12.44 -30.74
C LYS A 303 -1.06 -11.33 -31.14
N GLU A 304 -1.02 -10.93 -32.40
CA GLU A 304 -1.86 -9.87 -32.97
C GLU A 304 -3.35 -10.24 -32.98
N GLU A 305 -3.69 -11.47 -33.38
CA GLU A 305 -5.08 -11.94 -33.36
C GLU A 305 -5.64 -11.95 -31.94
N LEU A 306 -4.87 -12.49 -30.99
CA LEU A 306 -5.28 -12.54 -29.60
C LEU A 306 -5.43 -11.14 -29.00
N GLN A 307 -4.51 -10.24 -29.32
CA GLN A 307 -4.55 -8.84 -28.88
C GLN A 307 -5.78 -8.12 -29.44
N LYS A 308 -6.10 -8.30 -30.73
CA LYS A 308 -7.31 -7.74 -31.34
C LYS A 308 -8.57 -8.21 -30.63
N ARG A 309 -8.70 -9.51 -30.36
CA ARG A 309 -9.88 -10.07 -29.64
C ARG A 309 -10.00 -9.58 -28.20
N VAL A 310 -8.87 -9.36 -27.53
CA VAL A 310 -8.85 -8.79 -26.17
C VAL A 310 -9.28 -7.32 -26.18
N ILE A 311 -8.86 -6.55 -27.19
CA ILE A 311 -9.28 -5.16 -27.38
C ILE A 311 -10.78 -5.10 -27.68
N GLU A 312 -11.29 -5.93 -28.60
CA GLU A 312 -12.72 -6.01 -28.93
C GLU A 312 -13.60 -6.31 -27.70
N ALA A 313 -13.07 -7.03 -26.70
CA ALA A 313 -13.81 -7.38 -25.49
C ALA A 313 -13.67 -6.37 -24.33
N ARG A 314 -12.87 -5.31 -24.50
CA ARG A 314 -12.75 -4.21 -23.52
C ARG A 314 -13.96 -3.26 -23.54
N ASP A 315 -14.57 -3.06 -24.70
CA ASP A 315 -15.82 -2.30 -24.89
C ASP A 315 -17.04 -3.11 -24.43
#